data_AF-A0A1J3DI99-F1
#
_entry.id   AF-A0A1J3DI99-F1
#
_cell.length_a   1.000
_cell.length_b   1.000
_cell.length_c   1.000
_cell.angle_alpha   90.00
_cell.angle_beta   90.00
_cell.angle_gamma   90.00
#
_symmetry.space_group_name_H-M   'P 1'
#
loop_
_entity.id
_entity.type
_entity.pdbx_description
1 polymer ?
#
loop_
_entity_poly.entity_id
_entity_poly.type
_entity_poly.pdbx_seq_one_letter_code
_entity_poly.pdbx_strand_id
1 'polypeptide(L)' 'GEVRKPYTFHYKTNKPEKDGLFCERIFGPIKSGICACGNYRVIGDEKEDPKFCEQCGVEFVDSRIRRYQMGYINLTYA' A
#
# COMPACT_ATOMS: atom_id res chain seq x y z
N GLY A 1 -2.41 3.93 8.27
CA GLY A 1 -2.03 2.59 8.77
C GLY A 1 -0.79 2.68 9.64
N GLU A 2 -0.57 1.69 10.52
CA GLU A 2 0.58 1.68 11.44
C GLU A 2 1.86 1.24 10.72
N VAL A 3 2.92 2.05 10.82
CA VAL A 3 4.26 1.69 10.37
C VAL A 3 4.98 1.00 11.53
N ARG A 4 5.32 -0.28 11.35
CA ARG A 4 5.90 -1.12 12.42
C ARG A 4 7.39 -1.38 12.25
N LYS A 5 7.89 -1.30 11.00
CA LYS A 5 9.28 -1.62 10.67
C LYS A 5 9.99 -0.38 10.15
N PRO A 6 11.30 -0.22 10.45
CA PRO A 6 12.09 0.92 9.96
C PRO A 6 12.52 0.77 8.49
N TYR A 7 12.15 -0.35 7.83
CA TYR A 7 12.61 -0.66 6.48
C TYR A 7 11.93 0.20 5.41
N THR A 8 12.66 0.45 4.31
CA THR A 8 12.22 1.29 3.20
C THR A 8 11.90 0.43 1.96
N PHE A 9 12.91 0.15 1.13
CA PHE A 9 12.83 -0.64 -0.09
C PHE A 9 13.79 -1.82 -0.02
N HIS A 10 13.39 -2.94 -0.60
CA HIS A 10 14.26 -4.11 -0.72
C HIS A 10 15.35 -3.86 -1.77
N TYR A 11 16.62 -4.06 -1.39
CA TYR A 11 17.79 -3.71 -2.18
C TYR A 11 17.85 -4.32 -3.59
N LYS A 12 17.32 -5.52 -3.81
CA LYS A 12 17.33 -6.17 -5.14
C LYS A 12 16.13 -5.83 -6.01
N THR A 13 14.95 -5.71 -5.39
CA THR A 13 13.68 -5.64 -6.14
C THR A 13 13.17 -4.21 -6.25
N ASN A 14 13.75 -3.28 -5.49
CA ASN A 14 13.28 -1.90 -5.34
C ASN A 14 11.79 -1.81 -4.98
N LYS A 15 11.24 -2.88 -4.39
CA LYS A 15 9.86 -2.92 -3.90
C LYS A 15 9.82 -2.44 -2.45
N PRO A 16 8.78 -1.69 -2.04
CA PRO A 16 8.65 -1.22 -0.67
C PRO A 16 8.42 -2.40 0.27
N GLU A 17 9.06 -2.35 1.43
CA GLU A 17 8.94 -3.40 2.43
C GLU A 17 7.57 -3.40 3.12
N LYS A 18 7.06 -4.60 3.42
CA LYS A 18 5.77 -4.75 4.10
C LYS A 18 5.86 -4.20 5.52
N ASP A 19 4.90 -3.35 5.88
CA ASP A 19 4.81 -2.62 7.15
C ASP A 19 5.97 -1.64 7.42
N GLY A 20 6.74 -1.33 6.37
CA GLY A 20 7.78 -0.31 6.37
C GLY A 20 7.29 1.09 6.02
N LEU A 21 8.23 2.03 5.91
CA LEU A 21 7.98 3.46 5.70
C LEU A 21 7.25 3.79 4.39
N PHE A 22 7.33 2.91 3.39
CA PHE A 22 6.71 3.13 2.08
C PHE A 22 5.66 2.08 1.70
N CYS A 23 5.19 1.30 2.67
CA CYS A 23 4.30 0.16 2.46
C CYS A 23 3.03 0.55 1.66
N GLU A 24 2.79 -0.11 0.53
CA GLU A 24 1.65 0.17 -0.35
C GLU A 24 0.30 -0.06 0.33
N ARG A 25 0.23 -0.97 1.31
CA ARG A 25 -1.00 -1.23 2.08
C ARG A 25 -1.39 -0.03 2.96
N ILE A 26 -0.40 0.78 3.37
CA ILE A 26 -0.62 1.92 4.27
C ILE A 26 -0.88 3.20 3.48
N PHE A 27 -0.07 3.43 2.45
CA PHE A 27 -0.04 4.69 1.71
C PHE A 27 -0.73 4.63 0.35
N GLY A 28 -1.10 3.44 -0.12
CA GLY A 28 -1.68 3.22 -1.45
C GLY A 28 -0.67 2.68 -2.48
N PRO A 29 -1.15 2.26 -3.65
CA PRO A 29 -0.36 1.55 -4.66
C PRO A 29 0.68 2.47 -5.35
N ILE A 30 1.82 1.91 -5.76
CA ILE A 30 2.83 2.66 -6.54
C ILE A 30 2.30 3.04 -7.92
N LYS A 31 1.56 2.12 -8.56
CA LYS A 31 0.95 2.32 -9.87
C LYS A 31 -0.56 2.30 -9.73
N SER A 32 -1.23 3.27 -10.34
CA SER A 32 -2.68 3.40 -10.29
C SER A 32 -3.36 2.10 -10.76
N GLY A 33 -4.23 1.54 -9.93
CA GLY A 33 -5.00 0.33 -10.23
C GLY A 33 -4.20 -0.98 -10.18
N ILE A 34 -2.93 -0.97 -9.75
CA ILE A 34 -2.09 -2.19 -9.66
C ILE A 34 -1.67 -2.41 -8.21
N CYS A 35 -1.90 -3.61 -7.69
CA CYS A 35 -1.48 -3.99 -6.34
C CYS A 35 -0.03 -4.50 -6.29
N ALA A 36 0.54 -4.63 -5.08
CA ALA A 36 1.92 -5.11 -4.88
C ALA A 36 2.21 -6.52 -5.47
N CYS A 37 1.19 -7.39 -5.51
CA CYS A 37 1.29 -8.72 -6.12
C CYS A 37 1.34 -8.69 -7.66
N GLY A 38 0.96 -7.57 -8.28
CA GLY A 38 0.87 -7.42 -9.73
C GLY A 38 -0.52 -7.63 -10.31
N ASN A 39 -1.54 -7.89 -9.48
CA ASN A 39 -2.93 -7.90 -9.95
C ASN A 39 -3.33 -6.47 -10.32
N TYR A 40 -4.09 -6.32 -11.41
CA TYR A 40 -4.56 -5.03 -11.88
C TYR A 40 -6.09 -4.98 -11.86
N ARG A 41 -6.64 -3.78 -11.63
CA ARG A 41 -8.06 -3.46 -11.79
C ARG A 41 -8.20 -2.06 -12.37
N VAL A 42 -9.21 -1.87 -13.21
CA VAL A 42 -9.53 -0.57 -13.78
C VAL A 42 -10.17 0.29 -12.68
N ILE A 43 -9.64 1.50 -12.50
CA ILE A 43 -10.15 2.45 -11.52
C ILE A 43 -11.49 2.99 -12.04
N GLY A 44 -12.56 2.80 -11.28
CA GLY A 44 -13.91 3.26 -11.64
C GLY A 44 -14.86 2.17 -12.13
N ASP A 45 -14.42 0.92 -12.24
CA ASP A 45 -15.33 -0.21 -12.42
C ASP A 45 -16.04 -0.48 -11.08
N GLU A 46 -17.24 0.07 -10.92
CA GLU A 46 -18.10 -0.02 -9.72
C GLU A 46 -18.77 -1.40 -9.54
N LYS A 47 -18.34 -2.43 -10.27
CA LYS A 47 -18.84 -3.79 -10.03
C LYS A 47 -18.38 -4.22 -8.63
N GLU A 48 -19.15 -5.11 -8.00
CA GLU A 48 -19.08 -5.59 -6.60
C GLU A 48 -17.75 -6.26 -6.17
N ASP A 49 -16.66 -5.90 -6.83
CA ASP A 49 -15.33 -6.41 -6.64
C ASP A 49 -14.66 -5.80 -5.40
N PRO A 50 -13.86 -6.59 -4.66
CA PRO A 50 -13.25 -6.11 -3.44
C PRO A 50 -12.30 -4.93 -3.71
N LYS A 51 -12.52 -3.81 -3.02
CA LYS A 51 -11.70 -2.60 -3.14
C LYS A 51 -10.20 -2.84 -2.85
N PHE A 52 -9.90 -3.91 -2.10
CA PHE A 52 -8.56 -4.32 -1.70
C PHE A 52 -8.21 -5.67 -2.30
N CYS A 53 -6.94 -5.87 -2.62
CA CYS A 53 -6.43 -7.19 -3.00
C CYS A 53 -6.42 -8.13 -1.79
N GLU A 54 -7.04 -9.31 -1.89
CA GLU A 54 -7.12 -10.29 -0.80
C GLU A 54 -5.75 -10.82 -0.35
N GLN A 55 -4.77 -10.84 -1.24
CA GLN A 55 -3.43 -11.38 -0.96
C GLN A 55 -2.50 -10.36 -0.28
N CYS A 56 -2.41 -9.13 -0.80
CA CYS A 56 -1.50 -8.10 -0.28
C CYS A 56 -2.17 -6.99 0.52
N GLY A 57 -3.50 -6.89 0.49
CA GLY A 57 -4.28 -5.86 1.16
C GLY A 57 -4.13 -4.46 0.57
N VAL A 58 -3.52 -4.32 -0.61
CA VAL A 58 -3.35 -3.02 -1.28
C VAL A 58 -4.66 -2.64 -1.97
N GLU A 59 -5.04 -1.39 -1.83
CA GLU A 59 -6.24 -0.82 -2.43
C GLU A 59 -6.05 -0.54 -3.92
N PHE A 60 -7.05 -0.87 -4.74
CA PHE A 60 -7.04 -0.55 -6.17
C PHE A 60 -7.50 0.89 -6.40
N VAL A 61 -6.59 1.84 -6.21
CA VAL A 61 -6.86 3.28 -6.35
C VAL A 61 -5.78 3.98 -7.15
N ASP A 62 -5.98 5.27 -7.41
CA ASP A 62 -4.99 6.13 -8.04
C ASP A 62 -3.76 6.32 -7.12
N SER A 63 -2.58 6.14 -7.68
CA SER A 63 -1.29 6.31 -6.97
C SER A 63 -1.09 7.70 -6.35
N ARG A 64 -1.84 8.72 -6.81
CA ARG A 64 -1.87 10.07 -6.22
C ARG A 64 -2.22 10.06 -4.72
N ILE A 65 -2.97 9.07 -4.24
CA ILE A 65 -3.35 8.97 -2.83
C ILE A 65 -2.12 8.90 -1.90
N ARG A 66 -0.98 8.38 -2.37
CA ARG A 66 0.30 8.32 -1.64
C ARG A 66 0.82 9.68 -1.18
N ARG A 67 0.34 10.78 -1.77
CA ARG A 67 0.71 12.15 -1.37
C ARG A 67 -0.11 12.68 -0.20
N TYR A 68 -1.26 12.06 0.07
CA TYR A 68 -2.26 12.56 1.01
C TYR A 68 -2.57 11.58 2.14
N GLN A 69 -2.38 10.27 1.93
CA GLN A 69 -2.69 9.24 2.90
C GLN A 69 -1.66 9.23 4.04
N MET A 70 -2.14 9.41 5.26
CA MET A 70 -1.29 9.49 6.44
C MET A 70 -1.05 8.11 7.08
N GLY A 71 0.20 7.87 7.46
CA GLY A 71 0.62 6.78 8.33
C GLY A 71 0.81 7.27 9.77
N TYR A 72 0.92 6.35 10.71
CA TYR A 72 1.29 6.67 12.09
C TYR A 72 2.23 5.62 12.66
N ILE A 73 2.97 5.99 13.71
CA ILE A 73 3.76 5.07 14.53
C ILE A 73 3.12 5.08 15.92
N ASN A 74 2.76 3.90 16.43
CA ASN A 74 2.23 3.80 17.78
C ASN A 74 3.38 3.81 18.79
N LEU A 75 3.42 4.83 19.65
CA LEU A 75 4.44 4.94 20.68
C LEU A 75 4.04 4.07 21.87
N THR A 76 4.92 3.18 22.27
CA THR A 76 4.78 2.40 23.50
C THR A 76 5.43 3.16 24.65
N TYR A 77 4.68 3.40 25.71
CA TYR A 77 5.21 3.93 26.97
C TYR A 77 5.24 2.78 27.98
N ALA A 78 6.35 2.64 28.70
CA ALA A 78 6.51 1.71 29.81
C ALA A 78 6.25 2.42 31.13
#